data_AF-A0A365H1R0-F1
#
_entry.id   AF-A0A365H1R0-F1
#
_cell.length_a   1.000
_cell.length_b   1.000
_cell.length_c   1.000
_cell.angle_alpha   90.00
_cell.angle_beta   90.00
_cell.angle_gamma   90.00
#
_symmetry.space_group_name_H-M   'P 1'
#
loop_
_entity.id
_entity.type
_entity.pdbx_description
1 polymer ?
#
loop_
_entity_poly.entity_id
_entity_poly.type
_entity_poly.pdbx_seq_one_letter_code
_entity_poly.pdbx_strand_id
1 'polypeptide(L)'
;MLWRLTGVLLGVLALAGGVRFGVDDYRDVISFRRAEPCAPGVTEPWRDCLVADTALVRSRRTYTTPGTEDSPPETHYRLTLERTSGRVQTKNVGEGVYDAAEPGSRVGLRLWHGSIVAVQAGGLTSKANPPSAGGLMAALMLGWAGVGLLLWSLVCDGSPHSLFGEMGHRAFGWLFLGGWTVMIWINALAYGLDSWWGVAFLAVFWLFGASIAIGFILPIDTLASRSWFSGRGLRRARASGSGARRGLGRRPRARRR
;
A
#
# COMPACT_ATOMS: atom_id res chain seq x y z
N MET A 1 9.90 -29.66 12.63
CA MET A 1 10.94 -28.81 13.26
C MET A 1 11.79 -28.07 12.22
N LEU A 2 12.32 -28.75 11.19
CA LEU A 2 13.13 -28.13 10.12
C LEU A 2 12.46 -26.89 9.48
N TRP A 3 11.20 -27.02 9.06
CA TRP A 3 10.45 -25.92 8.43
C TRP A 3 10.31 -24.66 9.29
N ARG A 4 10.10 -24.82 10.60
CA ARG A 4 10.04 -23.69 11.55
C ARG A 4 11.36 -22.94 11.56
N LEU A 5 12.48 -23.65 11.69
CA LEU A 5 13.82 -23.04 11.72
C LEU A 5 14.13 -22.33 10.40
N THR A 6 13.79 -22.95 9.27
CA THR A 6 13.97 -22.34 7.95
C THR A 6 13.15 -21.05 7.83
N GLY A 7 11.87 -21.07 8.21
CA GLY A 7 11.00 -19.89 8.15
C GLY A 7 11.46 -18.78 9.10
N VAL A 8 11.90 -19.12 10.31
CA VAL A 8 12.51 -18.15 11.24
C VAL A 8 13.75 -17.52 10.63
N LEU A 9 14.67 -18.33 10.09
CA LEU A 9 15.90 -17.84 9.48
C LEU A 9 15.61 -16.90 8.31
N LEU A 10 14.73 -17.29 7.39
CA LEU A 10 14.31 -16.45 6.26
C LEU A 10 13.64 -15.17 6.73
N GLY A 11 12.80 -15.23 7.76
CA GLY A 11 12.13 -14.07 8.32
C GLY A 11 13.11 -13.06 8.93
N VAL A 12 14.10 -13.55 9.69
CA VAL A 12 15.17 -12.71 10.25
C VAL A 12 16.00 -12.09 9.12
N LEU A 13 16.38 -12.87 8.10
CA LEU A 13 17.17 -12.37 6.97
C LEU A 13 16.41 -11.31 6.16
N ALA A 14 15.12 -11.54 5.89
CA ALA A 14 14.28 -10.55 5.20
C ALA A 14 14.12 -9.28 6.03
N LEU A 15 13.88 -9.40 7.34
CA LEU A 15 13.80 -8.24 8.24
C LEU A 15 15.12 -7.46 8.29
N ALA A 16 16.24 -8.14 8.49
CA ALA A 16 17.57 -7.53 8.52
C ALA A 16 17.92 -6.88 7.18
N GLY A 17 17.58 -7.53 6.06
CA GLY A 17 17.72 -6.97 4.72
C GLY A 17 16.88 -5.71 4.54
N GLY A 18 15.59 -5.76 4.89
CA GLY A 18 14.68 -4.62 4.83
C GLY A 18 15.17 -3.42 5.64
N VAL A 19 15.67 -3.65 6.87
CA VAL A 19 16.28 -2.59 7.68
C VAL A 19 17.55 -2.06 7.02
N ARG A 20 18.47 -2.95 6.60
CA ARG A 20 19.76 -2.54 6.02
C ARG A 20 19.59 -1.71 4.75
N PHE A 21 18.71 -2.11 3.84
CA PHE A 21 18.45 -1.36 2.61
C PHE A 21 17.61 -0.11 2.87
N GLY A 22 16.68 -0.16 3.83
CA GLY A 22 15.80 0.96 4.13
C GLY A 22 16.49 2.13 4.82
N VAL A 23 17.59 1.92 5.56
CA VAL A 23 18.28 2.99 6.30
C VAL A 23 18.84 4.07 5.37
N ASP A 24 19.48 3.69 4.27
CA ASP A 24 20.11 4.65 3.37
C ASP A 24 19.06 5.39 2.53
N ASP A 25 18.04 4.68 2.03
CA ASP A 25 16.91 5.31 1.33
C ASP A 25 16.10 6.22 2.27
N TYR A 26 15.92 5.83 3.53
CA TYR A 26 15.26 6.68 4.53
C TYR A 26 16.04 7.97 4.78
N ARG A 27 17.36 7.88 4.96
CA ARG A 27 18.21 9.06 5.12
C ARG A 27 18.11 9.97 3.91
N ASP A 28 18.14 9.41 2.70
CA ASP A 28 18.03 10.19 1.46
C ASP A 28 16.67 10.91 1.35
N VAL A 29 15.55 10.22 1.63
CA VAL A 29 14.22 10.84 1.64
C VAL A 29 14.13 11.97 2.66
N ILE A 30 14.67 11.77 3.87
CA ILE A 30 14.67 12.81 4.91
C ILE A 30 15.55 14.00 4.52
N SER A 31 16.74 13.75 3.95
CA SER A 31 17.62 14.80 3.43
C SER A 31 16.92 15.57 2.31
N PHE A 32 16.29 14.90 1.35
CA PHE A 32 15.51 15.52 0.28
C PHE A 32 14.42 16.46 0.82
N ARG A 33 13.67 16.03 1.84
CA ARG A 33 12.62 16.87 2.46
C ARG A 33 13.15 18.12 3.13
N ARG A 34 14.39 18.08 3.62
CA ARG A 34 15.05 19.21 4.29
C ARG A 34 15.95 20.00 3.35
N ALA A 35 16.09 19.57 2.10
CA ALA A 35 17.02 20.15 1.16
C ALA A 35 16.59 21.56 0.77
N GLU A 36 17.48 22.52 0.99
CA GLU A 36 17.33 23.88 0.52
C GLU A 36 17.83 24.02 -0.92
N PRO A 37 17.39 25.05 -1.68
CA PRO A 37 18.01 25.40 -2.95
C PRO A 37 19.51 25.61 -2.80
N CYS A 38 20.32 25.03 -3.70
CA CYS A 38 21.76 25.29 -3.69
C CYS A 38 22.06 26.78 -3.93
N ALA A 39 23.21 27.25 -3.43
CA ALA A 39 23.70 28.59 -3.72
C ALA A 39 23.84 28.82 -5.24
N PRO A 40 23.66 30.06 -5.73
CA PRO A 40 23.82 30.38 -7.14
C PRO A 40 25.20 29.97 -7.67
N GLY A 41 25.25 29.38 -8.87
CA GLY A 41 26.50 28.96 -9.52
C GLY A 41 26.96 27.53 -9.19
N VAL A 42 26.30 26.85 -8.25
CA VAL A 42 26.56 25.43 -7.98
C VAL A 42 25.85 24.57 -9.03
N THR A 43 26.62 23.95 -9.93
CA THR A 43 26.10 23.10 -11.02
C THR A 43 26.30 21.60 -10.77
N GLU A 44 27.18 21.23 -9.85
CA GLU A 44 27.40 19.83 -9.51
C GLU A 44 26.35 19.29 -8.52
N PRO A 45 26.01 18.00 -8.57
CA PRO A 45 25.11 17.37 -7.62
C PRO A 45 25.78 17.28 -6.24
N TRP A 46 25.61 18.32 -5.42
CA TRP A 46 26.01 18.29 -4.02
C TRP A 46 25.05 17.42 -3.20
N ARG A 47 25.57 16.80 -2.13
CA ARG A 47 24.89 15.74 -1.39
C ARG A 47 23.62 16.19 -0.67
N ASP A 48 23.41 17.49 -0.43
CA ASP A 48 22.35 17.93 0.49
C ASP A 48 21.55 19.18 0.03
N CYS A 49 21.56 19.54 -1.26
CA CYS A 49 20.78 20.69 -1.75
C CYS A 49 20.10 20.44 -3.11
N LEU A 50 19.04 21.22 -3.40
CA LEU A 50 18.29 21.15 -4.64
C LEU A 50 18.94 22.03 -5.73
N VAL A 51 19.61 21.39 -6.68
CA VAL A 51 20.25 22.07 -7.80
C VAL A 51 19.20 22.60 -8.76
N ALA A 52 19.28 23.88 -9.09
CA ALA A 52 18.47 24.47 -10.17
C ALA A 52 19.14 24.17 -11.51
N ASP A 53 18.37 23.66 -12.47
CA ASP A 53 18.83 23.39 -13.84
C ASP A 53 17.76 23.87 -14.83
N THR A 54 18.11 23.91 -16.11
CA THR A 54 17.16 24.15 -17.20
C THR A 54 17.20 22.97 -18.18
N ALA A 55 16.06 22.67 -18.79
CA ALA A 55 15.99 21.67 -19.85
C ALA A 55 15.18 22.17 -21.03
N LEU A 56 15.55 21.70 -22.22
CA LEU A 56 14.80 21.88 -23.45
C LEU A 56 13.75 20.77 -23.55
N VAL A 57 12.49 21.12 -23.80
CA VAL A 57 11.44 20.15 -24.06
C VAL A 57 11.65 19.57 -25.46
N ARG A 58 12.04 18.30 -25.57
CA ARG A 58 12.27 17.65 -26.86
C ARG A 58 10.98 17.11 -27.47
N SER A 59 10.12 16.53 -26.65
CA SER A 59 8.81 16.04 -27.08
C SER A 59 7.86 15.94 -25.90
N ARG A 60 6.57 15.88 -26.22
CA ARG A 60 5.49 15.64 -25.27
C ARG A 60 4.64 14.48 -25.76
N ARG A 61 4.18 13.61 -24.85
CA ARG A 61 3.28 12.48 -25.15
C ARG A 61 2.25 12.36 -24.04
N THR A 62 1.02 12.05 -24.41
CA THR A 62 0.00 11.58 -23.48
C THR A 62 -0.16 10.07 -23.65
N TYR A 63 -0.50 9.37 -22.57
CA TYR A 63 -0.95 7.99 -22.66
C TYR A 63 -2.08 7.79 -21.64
N THR A 64 -3.09 7.02 -22.02
CA THR A 64 -4.21 6.73 -21.15
C THR A 64 -4.06 5.32 -20.62
N THR A 65 -4.10 5.15 -19.31
CA THR A 65 -4.24 3.83 -18.70
C THR A 65 -5.72 3.46 -18.71
N PRO A 66 -6.09 2.27 -19.22
CA PRO A 66 -7.49 1.85 -19.24
C PRO A 66 -8.04 1.83 -17.82
N GLY A 67 -9.28 2.29 -17.69
CA GLY A 67 -10.02 2.22 -16.44
C GLY A 67 -10.47 0.80 -16.11
N THR A 68 -10.95 0.60 -14.90
CA THR A 68 -11.69 -0.60 -14.49
C THR A 68 -13.20 -0.28 -14.44
N GLU A 69 -14.06 -1.27 -14.20
CA GLU A 69 -15.51 -1.02 -14.01
C GLU A 69 -15.77 0.05 -12.93
N ASP A 70 -14.90 0.10 -11.91
CA ASP A 70 -15.01 1.00 -10.76
C ASP A 70 -14.13 2.26 -10.86
N SER A 71 -13.32 2.41 -11.92
CA SER A 71 -12.39 3.54 -12.06
C SER A 71 -12.35 4.05 -13.49
N PRO A 72 -12.57 5.36 -13.73
CA PRO A 72 -12.45 5.91 -15.07
C PRO A 72 -11.01 5.76 -15.60
N PRO A 73 -10.82 5.72 -16.93
CA PRO A 73 -9.49 5.80 -17.53
C PRO A 73 -8.74 7.05 -17.04
N GLU A 74 -7.45 6.90 -16.77
CA GLU A 74 -6.59 7.99 -16.30
C GLU A 74 -5.61 8.40 -17.41
N THR A 75 -5.57 9.69 -17.73
CA THR A 75 -4.63 10.25 -18.71
C THR A 75 -3.37 10.74 -18.02
N HIS A 76 -2.22 10.23 -18.48
CA HIS A 76 -0.90 10.58 -17.99
C HIS A 76 -0.18 11.49 -18.99
N TYR A 77 0.45 12.53 -18.48
CA TYR A 77 1.14 13.54 -19.27
C TYR A 77 2.65 13.39 -19.11
N ARG A 78 3.38 13.19 -20.21
CA ARG A 78 4.79 12.83 -20.20
C ARG A 78 5.61 13.78 -21.08
N LEU A 79 6.68 14.32 -20.50
CA LEU A 79 7.64 15.18 -21.19
C LEU A 79 8.97 14.45 -21.36
N THR A 80 9.58 14.59 -22.54
CA THR A 80 10.97 14.22 -22.80
C THR A 80 11.81 15.49 -22.75
N LEU A 81 12.73 15.55 -21.80
CA LEU A 81 13.49 16.74 -21.45
C LEU A 81 14.98 16.48 -21.73
N GLU A 82 15.63 17.40 -22.44
CA GLU A 82 17.08 17.39 -22.60
C GLU A 82 17.71 18.46 -21.72
N ARG A 83 18.53 18.02 -20.77
CA ARG A 83 19.24 18.90 -19.85
C ARG A 83 20.37 19.65 -20.55
N THR A 84 20.87 20.71 -19.90
CA THR A 84 22.08 21.43 -20.33
C THR A 84 23.31 20.52 -20.51
N SER A 85 23.38 19.42 -19.75
CA SER A 85 24.42 18.39 -19.88
C SER A 85 24.27 17.47 -21.10
N GLY A 86 23.23 17.64 -21.93
CA GLY A 86 22.89 16.76 -23.05
C GLY A 86 22.17 15.48 -22.65
N ARG A 87 21.98 15.22 -21.35
CA ARG A 87 21.25 14.04 -20.87
C ARG A 87 19.76 14.18 -21.14
N VAL A 88 19.21 13.23 -21.90
CA VAL A 88 17.77 13.14 -22.16
C VAL A 88 17.10 12.27 -21.11
N GLN A 89 16.01 12.76 -20.52
CA GLN A 89 15.20 12.03 -19.54
C GLN A 89 13.71 12.26 -19.78
N THR A 90 12.91 11.27 -19.41
CA THR A 90 11.46 11.31 -19.57
C THR A 90 10.80 11.40 -18.20
N LYS A 91 9.84 12.32 -18.03
CA LYS A 91 9.18 12.56 -16.76
C LYS A 91 7.67 12.74 -16.93
N ASN A 92 6.90 12.07 -16.07
CA ASN A 92 5.47 12.36 -15.95
C ASN A 92 5.27 13.66 -15.17
N VAL A 93 4.38 14.52 -15.65
CA VAL A 93 4.07 15.83 -15.07
C VAL A 93 2.56 16.00 -14.94
N GLY A 94 2.12 16.97 -14.15
CA GLY A 94 0.71 17.38 -14.13
C GLY A 94 0.28 18.06 -15.44
N GLU A 95 -1.02 17.97 -15.75
CA GLU A 95 -1.66 18.53 -16.95
C GLU A 95 -1.26 20.00 -17.21
N GLY A 96 -1.40 20.88 -16.21
CA GLY A 96 -1.08 22.30 -16.42
C GLY A 96 0.40 22.56 -16.77
N VAL A 97 1.34 21.79 -16.23
CA VAL A 97 2.77 21.90 -16.63
C VAL A 97 2.98 21.34 -18.03
N TYR A 98 2.27 20.28 -18.40
CA TYR A 98 2.31 19.71 -19.75
C TYR A 98 1.80 20.70 -20.81
N ASP A 99 0.68 21.36 -20.53
CA ASP A 99 0.08 22.33 -21.44
C ASP A 99 0.97 23.56 -21.62
N ALA A 100 1.63 24.00 -20.54
CA ALA A 100 2.58 25.12 -20.57
C ALA A 100 3.94 24.76 -21.20
N ALA A 101 4.31 23.48 -21.29
CA ALA A 101 5.62 23.02 -21.76
C ALA A 101 5.59 22.59 -23.23
N GLU A 102 5.76 23.55 -24.14
CA GLU A 102 5.78 23.28 -25.58
C GLU A 102 7.12 22.67 -26.04
N PRO A 103 7.14 21.76 -27.04
CA PRO A 103 8.39 21.30 -27.66
C PRO A 103 9.24 22.48 -28.17
N GLY A 104 10.53 22.48 -27.85
CA GLY A 104 11.46 23.58 -28.15
C GLY A 104 11.51 24.67 -27.07
N SER A 105 10.56 24.70 -26.13
CA SER A 105 10.61 25.62 -24.99
C SER A 105 11.62 25.15 -23.92
N ARG A 106 12.07 26.09 -23.09
CA ARG A 106 12.90 25.79 -21.91
C ARG A 106 12.02 25.73 -20.67
N VAL A 107 12.26 24.73 -19.82
CA VAL A 107 11.61 24.55 -18.53
C VAL A 107 12.63 24.62 -17.40
N GLY A 108 12.19 25.10 -16.24
CA GLY A 108 12.98 25.08 -15.01
C GLY A 108 12.93 23.69 -14.38
N LEU A 109 14.07 23.21 -13.90
CA LEU A 109 14.18 21.93 -13.19
C LEU A 109 14.72 22.14 -11.78
N ARG A 110 14.26 21.29 -10.86
CA ARG A 110 14.95 21.02 -9.59
C ARG A 110 15.45 19.59 -9.60
N LEU A 111 16.71 19.43 -9.21
CA LEU A 111 17.39 18.15 -9.20
C LEU A 111 17.78 17.76 -7.78
N TRP A 112 17.59 16.49 -7.46
CA TRP A 112 18.10 15.83 -6.26
C TRP A 112 19.02 14.69 -6.69
N HIS A 113 20.31 14.77 -6.33
CA HIS A 113 21.36 13.83 -6.77
C HIS A 113 21.29 13.50 -8.28
N GLY A 114 21.07 14.53 -9.10
CA GLY A 114 20.98 14.41 -10.56
C GLY A 114 19.66 13.88 -11.12
N SER A 115 18.67 13.57 -10.28
CA SER A 115 17.33 13.12 -10.66
C SER A 115 16.32 14.27 -10.64
N ILE A 116 15.42 14.31 -11.62
CA ILE A 116 14.39 15.35 -11.73
C ILE A 116 13.30 15.14 -10.68
N VAL A 117 13.23 16.07 -9.71
CA VAL A 117 12.28 16.08 -8.59
C VAL A 117 11.24 17.20 -8.69
N ALA A 118 11.50 18.22 -9.51
CA ALA A 118 10.46 19.16 -9.92
C ALA A 118 10.69 19.68 -11.34
N VAL A 119 9.58 19.92 -12.04
CA VAL A 119 9.54 20.56 -13.37
C VAL A 119 8.66 21.79 -13.26
N GLN A 120 9.15 22.94 -13.72
CA GLN A 120 8.45 24.22 -13.70
C GLN A 120 8.30 24.77 -15.12
N ALA A 121 7.07 25.05 -15.53
CA ALA A 121 6.72 25.64 -16.82
C ALA A 121 5.55 26.61 -16.65
N GLY A 122 5.62 27.81 -17.24
CA GLY A 122 4.54 28.80 -17.15
C GLY A 122 4.16 29.19 -15.71
N GLY A 123 5.11 29.20 -14.78
CA GLY A 123 4.86 29.45 -13.35
C GLY A 123 4.25 28.27 -12.58
N LEU A 124 3.78 27.23 -13.26
CA LEU A 124 3.26 26.00 -12.66
C LEU A 124 4.41 25.05 -12.33
N THR A 125 4.26 24.29 -11.24
CA THR A 125 5.29 23.35 -10.78
C THR A 125 4.70 21.97 -10.56
N SER A 126 5.29 20.96 -11.19
CA SER A 126 4.98 19.55 -10.96
C SER A 126 6.10 18.94 -10.13
N LYS A 127 5.79 18.50 -8.91
CA LYS A 127 6.73 17.81 -8.00
C LYS A 127 6.73 16.31 -8.26
N ALA A 128 7.84 15.66 -7.97
CA ALA A 128 7.99 14.22 -8.01
C ALA A 128 8.85 13.73 -6.85
N ASN A 129 8.60 12.50 -6.42
CA ASN A 129 9.33 11.87 -5.33
C ASN A 129 10.80 11.62 -5.70
N PRO A 130 11.71 11.64 -4.72
CA PRO A 130 13.09 11.25 -4.96
C PRO A 130 13.14 9.75 -5.35
N PRO A 131 14.14 9.32 -6.13
CA PRO A 131 14.26 7.92 -6.55
C PRO A 131 14.33 6.93 -5.38
N SER A 132 14.91 7.35 -4.25
CA SER A 132 15.01 6.58 -3.00
C SER A 132 13.66 6.23 -2.38
N ALA A 133 12.59 6.98 -2.66
CA ALA A 133 11.26 6.67 -2.13
C ALA A 133 10.77 5.29 -2.58
N GLY A 134 11.09 4.87 -3.81
CA GLY A 134 10.75 3.54 -4.30
C GLY A 134 11.58 2.44 -3.64
N GLY A 135 12.87 2.69 -3.42
CA GLY A 135 13.77 1.79 -2.67
C GLY A 135 13.31 1.60 -1.23
N LEU A 136 12.98 2.69 -0.54
CA LEU A 136 12.43 2.68 0.80
C LEU A 136 11.12 1.85 0.87
N MET A 137 10.25 1.98 -0.12
CA MET A 137 9.03 1.17 -0.21
C MET A 137 9.34 -0.32 -0.30
N ALA A 138 10.23 -0.71 -1.20
CA ALA A 138 10.63 -2.10 -1.35
C ALA A 138 11.28 -2.64 -0.05
N ALA A 139 12.13 -1.85 0.59
CA ALA A 139 12.80 -2.22 1.84
C ALA A 139 11.82 -2.41 3.01
N LEU A 140 10.85 -1.49 3.17
CA LEU A 140 9.80 -1.61 4.19
C LEU A 140 8.88 -2.80 3.93
N MET A 141 8.52 -3.06 2.66
CA MET A 141 7.73 -4.23 2.30
C MET A 141 8.48 -5.54 2.57
N LEU A 142 9.78 -5.58 2.28
CA LEU A 142 10.64 -6.73 2.60
C LEU A 142 10.71 -6.97 4.12
N GLY A 143 10.89 -5.91 4.90
CA GLY A 143 10.87 -5.98 6.36
C GLY A 143 9.52 -6.48 6.90
N TRP A 144 8.41 -5.95 6.38
CA TRP A 144 7.06 -6.37 6.75
C TRP A 144 6.78 -7.84 6.41
N ALA A 145 7.17 -8.28 5.22
CA ALA A 145 7.09 -9.69 4.82
C ALA A 145 7.93 -10.58 5.75
N GLY A 146 9.12 -10.12 6.15
CA GLY A 146 9.97 -10.80 7.13
C GLY A 146 9.27 -10.99 8.48
N VAL A 147 8.64 -9.93 9.01
CA VAL A 147 7.84 -10.02 10.25
C VAL A 147 6.68 -11.00 10.10
N GLY A 148 5.97 -10.97 8.97
CA GLY A 148 4.91 -11.93 8.68
C GLY A 148 5.40 -13.38 8.68
N LEU A 149 6.57 -13.61 8.07
CA LEU A 149 7.17 -14.94 8.01
C LEU A 149 7.66 -15.44 9.39
N LEU A 150 8.18 -14.55 10.22
CA LEU A 150 8.54 -14.84 11.62
C LEU A 150 7.29 -15.24 12.41
N LEU A 151 6.24 -14.43 12.36
CA LEU A 151 4.98 -14.70 13.04
C LEU A 151 4.39 -16.04 12.59
N TRP A 152 4.37 -16.31 11.28
CA TRP A 152 3.89 -17.58 10.73
C TRP A 152 4.71 -18.78 11.22
N SER A 153 6.04 -18.65 11.27
CA SER A 153 6.92 -19.75 11.69
C SER A 153 6.82 -20.05 13.18
N LEU A 154 6.64 -19.02 14.01
CA LEU A 154 6.57 -19.12 15.47
C LEU A 154 5.19 -19.51 15.98
N VAL A 155 4.13 -19.01 15.36
CA VAL A 155 2.74 -19.23 15.81
C VAL A 155 2.05 -20.37 15.07
N CYS A 156 2.34 -20.57 13.78
CA CYS A 156 1.63 -21.50 12.89
C CYS A 156 2.51 -22.66 12.40
N ASP A 157 3.55 -23.00 13.16
CA ASP A 157 4.43 -24.13 12.93
C ASP A 157 5.25 -24.10 11.63
N GLY A 158 5.20 -23.01 10.85
CA GLY A 158 5.96 -22.84 9.61
C GLY A 158 5.70 -23.92 8.55
N SER A 159 4.61 -24.67 8.66
CA SER A 159 4.32 -25.76 7.72
C SER A 159 3.68 -25.21 6.44
N PRO A 160 4.18 -25.51 5.23
CA PRO A 160 3.61 -24.99 3.98
C PRO A 160 2.16 -25.41 3.77
N HIS A 161 1.71 -26.54 4.33
CA HIS A 161 0.29 -26.92 4.29
C HIS A 161 -0.62 -25.93 5.00
N SER A 162 -0.13 -25.18 6.00
CA SER A 162 -0.91 -24.13 6.65
C SER A 162 -1.20 -22.96 5.72
N LEU A 163 -0.26 -22.60 4.83
CA LEU A 163 -0.39 -21.44 3.93
C LEU A 163 -1.50 -21.60 2.87
N PHE A 164 -1.84 -22.83 2.50
CA PHE A 164 -2.87 -23.10 1.50
C PHE A 164 -4.25 -23.42 2.11
N GLY A 165 -4.40 -23.28 3.43
CA GLY A 165 -5.67 -23.44 4.15
C GLY A 165 -6.20 -22.11 4.71
N GLU A 166 -6.93 -22.16 5.83
CA GLU A 166 -7.46 -20.97 6.52
C GLU A 166 -6.38 -19.93 6.87
N MET A 167 -5.14 -20.35 7.12
CA MET A 167 -4.05 -19.41 7.42
C MET A 167 -3.57 -18.64 6.19
N GLY A 168 -3.81 -19.13 4.97
CA GLY A 168 -3.53 -18.40 3.74
C GLY A 168 -4.28 -17.08 3.65
N HIS A 169 -5.56 -17.09 4.03
CA HIS A 169 -6.37 -15.87 4.12
C HIS A 169 -5.81 -14.88 5.14
N ARG A 170 -5.33 -15.37 6.30
CA ARG A 170 -4.71 -14.52 7.31
C ARG A 170 -3.38 -13.93 6.84
N ALA A 171 -2.56 -14.72 6.14
CA ALA A 171 -1.32 -14.24 5.53
C ALA A 171 -1.59 -13.18 4.45
N PHE A 172 -2.63 -13.36 3.65
CA PHE A 172 -3.11 -12.34 2.71
C PHE A 172 -3.56 -11.08 3.44
N GLY A 173 -4.38 -11.20 4.48
CA GLY A 173 -4.80 -10.06 5.32
C GLY A 173 -3.62 -9.30 5.93
N TRP A 174 -2.58 -10.01 6.37
CA TRP A 174 -1.34 -9.43 6.88
C TRP A 174 -0.56 -8.66 5.80
N LEU A 175 -0.37 -9.26 4.62
CA LEU A 175 0.32 -8.59 3.51
C LEU A 175 -0.47 -7.40 2.99
N PHE A 176 -1.80 -7.51 2.91
CA PHE A 176 -2.69 -6.41 2.53
C PHE A 176 -2.59 -5.26 3.53
N LEU A 177 -2.72 -5.54 4.83
CA LEU A 177 -2.61 -4.53 5.88
C LEU A 177 -1.24 -3.84 5.88
N GLY A 178 -0.17 -4.62 5.71
CA GLY A 178 1.18 -4.09 5.59
C GLY A 178 1.37 -3.20 4.38
N GLY A 179 1.02 -3.71 3.19
CA GLY A 179 1.10 -2.97 1.95
C GLY A 179 0.31 -1.67 2.01
N TRP A 180 -0.91 -1.74 2.54
CA TRP A 180 -1.78 -0.57 2.76
C TRP A 180 -1.11 0.45 3.69
N THR A 181 -0.59 0.00 4.82
CA THR A 181 0.06 0.84 5.83
C THR A 181 1.33 1.49 5.27
N VAL A 182 2.22 0.69 4.68
CA VAL A 182 3.48 1.15 4.09
C VAL A 182 3.22 2.16 2.97
N MET A 183 2.28 1.88 2.07
CA MET A 183 1.89 2.79 0.99
C MET A 183 1.42 4.14 1.55
N ILE A 184 0.52 4.15 2.53
CA ILE A 184 0.02 5.39 3.14
C ILE A 184 1.16 6.20 3.77
N TRP A 185 2.02 5.55 4.56
CA TRP A 185 3.12 6.23 5.23
C TRP A 185 4.16 6.78 4.26
N ILE A 186 4.46 6.08 3.17
CA ILE A 186 5.41 6.57 2.17
C ILE A 186 4.84 7.75 1.40
N ASN A 187 3.56 7.71 1.04
CA ASN A 187 2.92 8.87 0.44
C ASN A 187 2.91 10.07 1.40
N ALA A 188 2.59 9.85 2.68
CA ALA A 188 2.65 10.89 3.70
C ALA A 188 4.06 11.48 3.88
N LEU A 189 5.09 10.63 3.85
CA LEU A 189 6.49 11.06 3.93
C LEU A 189 6.91 11.82 2.67
N ALA A 190 6.51 11.35 1.48
CA ALA A 190 6.96 11.90 0.21
C ALA A 190 6.27 13.23 -0.14
N TYR A 191 4.95 13.32 0.06
CA TYR A 191 4.17 14.52 -0.25
C TYR A 191 4.06 15.50 0.92
N GLY A 192 4.38 15.06 2.14
CA GLY A 192 4.10 15.82 3.35
C GLY A 192 2.66 15.67 3.82
N LEU A 193 2.42 16.03 5.08
CA LEU A 193 1.11 16.09 5.71
C LEU A 193 0.80 17.56 5.99
N ASP A 194 0.72 18.36 4.93
CA ASP A 194 0.65 19.82 5.05
C ASP A 194 -0.74 20.32 5.46
N SER A 195 -1.75 19.45 5.45
CA SER A 195 -3.10 19.75 5.91
C SER A 195 -3.64 18.70 6.87
N TRP A 196 -4.33 19.14 7.92
CA TRP A 196 -5.01 18.25 8.86
C TRP A 196 -6.09 17.40 8.18
N TRP A 197 -6.73 17.95 7.12
CA TRP A 197 -7.67 17.21 6.28
C TRP A 197 -7.01 16.02 5.58
N GLY A 198 -5.78 16.18 5.08
CA GLY A 198 -5.01 15.09 4.51
C GLY A 198 -4.74 13.98 5.54
N VAL A 199 -4.39 14.35 6.78
CA VAL A 199 -4.21 13.40 7.88
C VAL A 199 -5.51 12.67 8.21
N ALA A 200 -6.62 13.40 8.34
CA ALA A 200 -7.93 12.83 8.64
C ALA A 200 -8.39 11.87 7.54
N PHE A 201 -8.23 12.26 6.28
CA PHE A 201 -8.53 11.41 5.13
C PHE A 201 -7.68 10.14 5.13
N LEU A 202 -6.36 10.26 5.34
CA LEU A 202 -5.46 9.11 5.44
C LEU A 202 -5.82 8.18 6.61
N ALA A 203 -6.23 8.73 7.75
CA ALA A 203 -6.65 7.94 8.91
C ALA A 203 -7.94 7.17 8.63
N VAL A 204 -8.96 7.82 8.06
CA VAL A 204 -10.22 7.15 7.67
C VAL A 204 -9.95 6.07 6.62
N PHE A 205 -9.12 6.37 5.62
CA PHE A 205 -8.73 5.43 4.57
C PHE A 205 -7.91 4.26 5.12
N TRP A 206 -7.02 4.51 6.08
CA TRP A 206 -6.29 3.48 6.81
C TRP A 206 -7.24 2.57 7.59
N LEU A 207 -8.16 3.15 8.36
CA LEU A 207 -9.16 2.40 9.13
C LEU A 207 -10.05 1.52 8.24
N PHE A 208 -10.41 2.02 7.05
CA PHE A 208 -11.14 1.22 6.06
C PHE A 208 -10.33 -0.01 5.63
N GLY A 209 -9.08 0.15 5.21
CA GLY A 209 -8.21 -0.99 4.86
C GLY A 209 -7.98 -1.94 6.03
N ALA A 210 -7.81 -1.41 7.25
CA ALA A 210 -7.69 -2.22 8.46
C ALA A 210 -8.95 -3.04 8.74
N SER A 211 -10.15 -2.49 8.52
CA SER A 211 -11.41 -3.21 8.68
C SER A 211 -11.54 -4.39 7.71
N ILE A 212 -11.08 -4.22 6.47
CA ILE A 212 -11.01 -5.30 5.47
C ILE A 212 -10.03 -6.39 5.92
N ALA A 213 -8.83 -6.00 6.37
CA ALA A 213 -7.82 -6.94 6.87
C ALA A 213 -8.32 -7.75 8.08
N ILE A 214 -9.07 -7.13 8.99
CA ILE A 214 -9.69 -7.81 10.13
C ILE A 214 -10.66 -8.90 9.65
N GLY A 215 -11.42 -8.66 8.58
CA GLY A 215 -12.27 -9.68 7.97
C GLY A 215 -11.52 -10.92 7.47
N PHE A 216 -10.29 -10.74 6.99
CA PHE A 216 -9.40 -11.86 6.60
C PHE A 216 -8.74 -12.56 7.79
N ILE A 217 -8.54 -11.86 8.90
CA ILE A 217 -7.86 -12.38 10.09
C ILE A 217 -8.83 -13.17 10.99
N LEU A 218 -10.06 -12.68 11.17
CA LEU A 218 -11.05 -13.31 12.03
C LEU A 218 -11.59 -14.60 11.40
N PRO A 219 -11.62 -15.72 12.14
CA PRO A 219 -12.18 -16.97 11.63
C PRO A 219 -13.68 -16.81 11.35
N ILE A 220 -14.14 -17.23 10.18
CA ILE A 220 -15.54 -17.12 9.71
C ILE A 220 -16.52 -17.72 10.73
N ASP A 221 -16.11 -18.76 11.45
CA ASP A 221 -16.90 -19.43 12.49
C ASP A 221 -17.22 -18.54 13.70
N THR A 222 -16.37 -17.54 14.00
CA THR A 222 -16.64 -16.58 15.07
C THR A 222 -17.74 -15.58 14.72
N LEU A 223 -18.00 -15.34 13.43
CA LEU A 223 -19.11 -14.51 12.98
C LEU A 223 -20.43 -15.31 12.94
N ALA A 224 -20.37 -16.59 12.52
CA ALA A 224 -21.54 -17.47 12.48
C ALA A 224 -22.08 -17.82 13.88
N SER A 225 -21.20 -18.03 14.87
CA SER A 225 -21.58 -18.31 16.26
C SER A 225 -22.11 -17.08 17.03
N ARG A 226 -21.88 -15.86 16.51
CA ARG A 226 -22.44 -14.60 17.03
C ARG A 226 -23.85 -14.28 16.52
N SER A 227 -24.55 -15.25 15.93
CA SER A 227 -26.01 -15.25 15.74
C SER A 227 -26.82 -15.21 17.05
N TRP A 228 -26.21 -14.81 18.16
CA TRP A 228 -26.84 -14.49 19.43
C TRP A 228 -28.01 -13.48 19.30
N PHE A 229 -28.04 -12.69 18.22
CA PHE A 229 -29.13 -11.77 17.89
C PHE A 229 -30.33 -12.37 17.14
N SER A 230 -30.28 -13.61 16.64
CA SER A 230 -31.33 -14.12 15.73
C SER A 230 -32.47 -14.93 16.37
N GLY A 231 -32.43 -15.30 17.66
CA GLY A 231 -33.40 -16.33 18.11
C GLY A 231 -33.86 -16.41 19.56
N ARG A 232 -33.40 -15.56 20.49
CA ARG A 232 -33.86 -15.65 21.90
C ARG A 232 -34.94 -14.65 22.31
N GLY A 233 -35.15 -13.58 21.53
CA GLY A 233 -36.18 -12.58 21.81
C GLY A 233 -37.56 -12.89 21.22
N LEU A 234 -37.64 -13.71 20.16
CA LEU A 234 -38.90 -14.10 19.56
C LEU A 234 -39.33 -15.49 20.05
N ARG A 235 -40.21 -15.45 21.06
CA ARG A 235 -41.38 -16.32 21.16
C ARG A 235 -41.08 -17.79 21.54
N ARG A 236 -40.74 -18.14 22.78
CA ARG A 236 -41.54 -18.05 24.04
C ARG A 236 -43.06 -17.74 23.99
N ALA A 237 -43.66 -17.39 22.86
CA ALA A 237 -45.10 -17.15 22.73
C ALA A 237 -45.86 -18.36 22.17
N ARG A 238 -45.18 -19.50 21.96
CA ARG A 238 -45.82 -20.73 21.44
C ARG A 238 -45.91 -21.88 22.44
N ALA A 239 -45.38 -21.71 23.66
CA ALA A 239 -45.37 -22.77 24.69
C ALA A 239 -46.50 -22.64 25.73
N SER A 240 -47.35 -21.61 25.66
CA SER A 240 -48.48 -21.46 26.60
C SER A 240 -49.84 -21.89 26.03
N GLY A 241 -49.89 -22.64 24.92
CA GLY A 241 -51.17 -22.94 24.27
C GLY A 241 -51.17 -24.17 23.37
N SER A 242 -51.01 -25.38 23.93
CA SER A 242 -51.57 -26.60 23.32
C SER A 242 -51.58 -27.79 24.31
N GLY A 243 -52.13 -27.56 25.50
CA GLY A 243 -52.75 -28.67 26.22
C GLY A 243 -54.04 -29.04 25.50
N ALA A 244 -54.07 -30.15 24.74
CA ALA A 244 -55.22 -31.04 24.57
C ALA A 244 -55.07 -31.98 23.35
N ARG A 245 -54.90 -33.29 23.64
CA ARG A 245 -55.39 -34.52 22.93
C ARG A 245 -54.34 -35.61 23.12
N ARG A 246 -54.40 -36.46 24.16
CA ARG A 246 -55.33 -37.61 24.38
C ARG A 246 -55.60 -38.43 23.11
N GLY A 247 -55.26 -39.72 23.18
CA GLY A 247 -55.78 -40.80 22.32
C GLY A 247 -54.68 -41.61 21.65
N LEU A 248 -54.09 -42.60 22.33
CA LEU A 248 -54.43 -44.03 22.21
C LEU A 248 -54.17 -44.62 20.81
N GLY A 249 -53.15 -45.48 20.72
CA GLY A 249 -52.86 -46.25 19.52
C GLY A 249 -51.72 -47.24 19.67
N ARG A 250 -51.79 -48.14 20.66
CA ARG A 250 -50.95 -49.35 20.74
C ARG A 250 -51.17 -50.17 19.47
N ARG A 251 -50.13 -50.45 18.68
CA ARG A 251 -50.13 -51.59 17.74
C ARG A 251 -48.98 -52.56 18.07
N PRO A 252 -49.23 -53.88 18.05
CA PRO A 252 -48.28 -54.88 18.52
C PRO A 252 -47.24 -55.26 17.46
N ARG A 253 -46.04 -55.60 17.95
CA ARG A 253 -44.94 -56.22 17.23
C ARG A 253 -45.35 -57.60 16.70
N ALA A 254 -45.29 -57.80 15.40
CA ALA A 254 -45.21 -59.13 14.81
C ALA A 254 -43.74 -59.53 14.68
N ARG A 255 -43.36 -60.59 15.40
CA ARG A 255 -42.10 -61.32 15.30
C ARG A 255 -42.25 -62.31 14.13
N ARG A 256 -41.42 -62.24 13.10
CA ARG A 256 -41.23 -63.37 12.18
C ARG A 256 -39.78 -63.85 12.28
N ARG A 257 -39.67 -65.17 12.39
CA ARG A 257 -38.47 -65.98 12.31
C ARG A 257 -37.97 -66.04 10.88
#